data_AF-A0A3B8LYQ6-F1
#
_entry.id   AF-A0A3B8LYQ6-F1
#
_cell.length_a   1.000
_cell.length_b   1.000
_cell.length_c   1.000
_cell.angle_alpha   90.00
_cell.angle_beta   90.00
_cell.angle_gamma   90.00
#
_symmetry.space_group_name_H-M   'P 1'
#
loop_
_entity.id
_entity.type
_entity.pdbx_description
1 polymer ?
#
loop_
_entity_poly.entity_id
_entity_poly.type
_entity_poly.pdbx_seq_one_letter_code
_entity_poly.pdbx_strand_id
1 'polypeptide(L)'
;ARFKKRLEEDGVEAKKAKQELSKYKPQLPPGQMFAGRIVSKPALVDPYGEGNLEMRVRSYLHANCAQCHVAAGGGNAQMELNFSTPIAKAKLVDAVPVHDTFKIKDARLVVPGHPERSVLLKRLAMRGRGQMPQLATTFPDSRAVALFREWIKSLPPVEGGKPR
;
A
#
# COMPACT_ATOMS: atom_id res chain seq x y z
N ALA A 1 28.30 2.84 -2.93
CA ALA A 1 28.80 3.02 -1.54
C ALA A 1 27.74 3.61 -0.59
N ARG A 2 27.19 4.82 -0.83
CA ARG A 2 26.17 5.46 0.04
C ARG A 2 24.84 4.68 0.15
N PHE A 3 24.44 3.98 -0.91
CA PHE A 3 23.19 3.20 -0.94
C PHE A 3 23.27 1.94 -0.05
N LYS A 4 24.43 1.27 -0.03
CA LYS A 4 24.68 0.08 0.80
C LYS A 4 24.70 0.43 2.30
N LYS A 5 25.36 1.54 2.65
CA LYS A 5 25.42 2.06 4.02
C LYS A 5 24.04 2.51 4.56
N ARG A 6 23.19 3.08 3.69
CA ARG A 6 21.80 3.46 4.04
C ARG A 6 20.89 2.24 4.22
N LEU A 7 21.06 1.19 3.42
CA LEU A 7 20.35 -0.09 3.60
C LEU A 7 20.74 -0.80 4.92
N GLU A 8 21.99 -0.64 5.36
CA GLU A 8 22.50 -1.15 6.63
C GLU A 8 21.94 -0.37 7.84
N GLU A 9 21.86 0.97 7.75
CA GLU A 9 21.28 1.84 8.79
C GLU A 9 19.75 1.74 8.90
N ASP A 10 19.03 1.68 7.78
CA ASP A 10 17.57 1.44 7.74
C ASP A 10 17.20 0.00 8.13
N GLY A 11 18.18 -0.91 8.20
CA GLY A 11 17.98 -2.33 8.39
C GLY A 11 17.32 -2.70 9.73
N VAL A 12 17.54 -1.91 10.79
CA VAL A 12 16.95 -2.17 12.13
C VAL A 12 15.49 -1.70 12.18
N GLU A 13 15.22 -0.50 11.68
CA GLU A 13 13.88 0.09 11.63
C GLU A 13 12.96 -0.66 10.65
N ALA A 14 13.48 -1.00 9.46
CA ALA A 14 12.74 -1.81 8.49
C ALA A 14 12.48 -3.24 8.99
N LYS A 15 13.38 -3.81 9.81
CA LYS A 15 13.14 -5.10 10.48
C LYS A 15 12.05 -4.99 11.54
N LYS A 16 12.02 -3.91 12.33
CA LYS A 16 11.00 -3.67 13.35
C LYS A 16 9.63 -3.38 12.73
N ALA A 17 9.57 -2.57 11.67
CA ALA A 17 8.35 -2.35 10.89
C ALA A 17 7.83 -3.66 10.28
N LYS A 18 8.72 -4.47 9.70
CA LYS A 18 8.38 -5.82 9.23
C LYS A 18 7.89 -6.73 10.36
N GLN A 19 8.46 -6.62 11.56
CA GLN A 19 8.05 -7.39 12.72
C GLN A 19 6.65 -6.98 13.20
N GLU A 20 6.35 -5.69 13.33
CA GLU A 20 5.02 -5.22 13.71
C GLU A 20 3.97 -5.51 12.62
N LEU A 21 4.32 -5.33 11.34
CA LEU A 21 3.48 -5.75 10.22
C LEU A 21 3.31 -7.27 10.12
N SER A 22 4.26 -8.07 10.62
CA SER A 22 4.11 -9.53 10.68
C SER A 22 3.12 -9.96 11.76
N LYS A 23 2.96 -9.14 12.82
CA LYS A 23 1.94 -9.31 13.85
C LYS A 23 0.57 -8.82 13.38
N TYR A 24 0.56 -7.86 12.46
CA TYR A 24 -0.65 -7.40 11.80
C TYR A 24 -1.29 -8.54 11.00
N LYS A 25 -2.43 -9.04 11.48
CA LYS A 25 -3.21 -10.11 10.84
C LYS A 25 -4.35 -9.50 10.02
N PRO A 26 -4.19 -9.37 8.70
CA PRO A 26 -5.28 -8.92 7.86
C PRO A 26 -6.38 -9.98 7.79
N GLN A 27 -7.62 -9.56 8.00
CA GLN A 27 -8.80 -10.43 7.91
C GLN A 27 -9.22 -10.56 6.45
N LEU A 28 -8.65 -11.53 5.74
CA LEU A 28 -9.32 -12.06 4.55
C LEU A 28 -10.38 -13.05 5.03
N PRO A 29 -11.68 -12.85 4.75
CA PRO A 29 -12.65 -13.91 4.99
C PRO A 29 -12.24 -15.11 4.12
N PRO A 30 -11.98 -16.28 4.71
CA PRO A 30 -11.68 -17.47 3.92
C PRO A 30 -12.91 -17.80 3.07
N GLY A 31 -12.67 -18.23 1.82
CA GLY A 31 -13.75 -18.79 1.04
C GLY A 31 -14.26 -20.05 1.73
N GLN A 32 -15.55 -20.10 2.06
CA GLN A 32 -16.15 -21.27 2.68
C GLN A 32 -16.56 -22.26 1.60
N MET A 33 -16.24 -23.53 1.84
CA MET A 33 -16.73 -24.65 1.05
C MET A 33 -17.63 -25.53 1.92
N PHE A 34 -18.76 -25.95 1.37
CA PHE A 34 -19.67 -26.90 2.00
C PHE A 34 -20.10 -27.92 0.96
N ALA A 35 -19.89 -29.20 1.25
CA ALA A 35 -20.23 -30.32 0.36
C ALA A 35 -19.75 -30.13 -1.10
N GLY A 36 -18.50 -29.68 -1.29
CA GLY A 36 -17.91 -29.47 -2.62
C GLY A 36 -18.42 -28.23 -3.37
N ARG A 37 -19.29 -27.41 -2.75
CA ARG A 37 -19.73 -26.12 -3.28
C ARG A 37 -19.03 -24.97 -2.57
N ILE A 38 -18.66 -23.95 -3.34
CA ILE A 38 -18.16 -22.69 -2.79
C ILE A 38 -19.37 -21.91 -2.27
N VAL A 39 -19.46 -21.77 -0.95
CA VAL A 39 -20.52 -21.06 -0.23
C VAL A 39 -20.18 -19.58 -0.08
N SER A 40 -18.90 -19.23 0.00
CA SER A 40 -18.43 -17.85 -0.07
C SER A 40 -17.08 -17.75 -0.76
N LYS A 41 -16.84 -16.64 -1.46
CA LYS A 41 -15.53 -16.29 -2.04
C LYS A 41 -15.05 -14.98 -1.43
N PRO A 42 -13.73 -14.79 -1.26
CA PRO A 42 -13.19 -13.45 -1.09
C PRO A 42 -13.59 -12.61 -2.30
N ALA A 43 -14.40 -11.58 -2.07
CA ALA A 43 -14.90 -10.68 -3.10
C ALA A 43 -14.34 -9.28 -2.86
N LEU A 44 -14.11 -8.55 -3.95
CA LEU A 44 -13.87 -7.11 -3.86
C LEU A 44 -15.08 -6.46 -3.20
N VAL A 45 -14.82 -5.55 -2.27
CA VAL A 45 -15.86 -4.71 -1.66
C VAL A 45 -15.86 -3.35 -2.35
N ASP A 46 -16.98 -2.62 -2.26
CA ASP A 46 -17.04 -1.25 -2.76
C ASP A 46 -16.03 -0.37 -1.99
N PRO A 47 -15.02 0.23 -2.65
CA PRO A 47 -14.08 1.11 -2.00
C PRO A 47 -14.73 2.34 -1.33
N TYR A 48 -15.90 2.77 -1.81
CA TYR A 48 -16.62 3.94 -1.30
C TYR A 48 -17.79 3.59 -0.39
N GLY A 49 -18.09 2.31 -0.24
CA GLY A 49 -19.11 1.80 0.66
C GLY A 49 -18.65 1.73 2.12
N GLU A 50 -19.43 1.04 2.93
CA GLU A 50 -19.15 0.80 4.34
C GLU A 50 -18.33 -0.49 4.56
N GLY A 51 -17.87 -0.71 5.79
CA GLY A 51 -17.19 -1.94 6.20
C GLY A 51 -15.69 -1.78 6.43
N ASN A 52 -14.95 -2.89 6.36
CA ASN A 52 -13.54 -2.94 6.75
C ASN A 52 -12.68 -2.04 5.84
N LEU A 53 -12.00 -1.07 6.47
CA LEU A 53 -11.20 -0.05 5.80
C LEU A 53 -10.08 -0.63 4.93
N GLU A 54 -9.35 -1.64 5.41
CA GLU A 54 -8.31 -2.28 4.62
C GLU A 54 -8.90 -3.01 3.40
N MET A 55 -10.03 -3.69 3.57
CA MET A 55 -10.67 -4.41 2.45
C MET A 55 -11.09 -3.46 1.33
N ARG A 56 -11.58 -2.27 1.70
CA ARG A 56 -11.90 -1.19 0.75
C ARG A 56 -10.66 -0.70 0.00
N VAL A 57 -9.56 -0.45 0.73
CA VAL A 57 -8.27 -0.04 0.13
C VAL A 57 -7.72 -1.11 -0.80
N ARG A 58 -7.73 -2.37 -0.38
CA ARG A 58 -7.27 -3.50 -1.21
C ARG A 58 -8.11 -3.67 -2.47
N SER A 59 -9.42 -3.47 -2.36
CA SER A 59 -10.32 -3.52 -3.52
C SER A 59 -9.99 -2.42 -4.52
N TYR A 60 -9.74 -1.19 -4.04
CA TYR A 60 -9.31 -0.10 -4.90
C TYR A 60 -7.96 -0.38 -5.57
N LEU A 61 -6.95 -0.81 -4.79
CA LEU A 61 -5.62 -1.15 -5.32
C LEU A 61 -5.70 -2.26 -6.36
N HIS A 62 -6.53 -3.27 -6.12
CA HIS A 62 -6.71 -4.35 -7.07
C HIS A 62 -7.32 -3.87 -8.38
N ALA A 63 -8.41 -3.12 -8.31
CA ALA A 63 -9.11 -2.64 -9.50
C ALA A 63 -8.31 -1.61 -10.32
N ASN A 64 -7.48 -0.79 -9.67
CA ASN A 64 -6.83 0.36 -10.31
C ASN A 64 -5.32 0.21 -10.51
N CYS A 65 -4.66 -0.71 -9.81
CA CYS A 65 -3.19 -0.80 -9.79
C CYS A 65 -2.65 -2.21 -10.04
N ALA A 66 -3.36 -3.27 -9.65
CA ALA A 66 -2.83 -4.63 -9.71
C ALA A 66 -2.52 -5.09 -11.13
N GLN A 67 -3.19 -4.56 -12.17
CA GLN A 67 -2.90 -4.91 -13.57
C GLN A 67 -1.43 -4.68 -13.97
N CYS A 68 -0.74 -3.72 -13.33
CA CYS A 68 0.69 -3.50 -13.50
C CYS A 68 1.50 -3.95 -12.28
N HIS A 69 0.93 -3.87 -11.09
CA HIS A 69 1.59 -4.18 -9.83
C HIS A 69 1.31 -5.61 -9.36
N VAL A 70 1.81 -6.58 -10.13
CA VAL A 70 1.84 -8.01 -9.80
C VAL A 70 3.28 -8.54 -9.73
N ALA A 71 3.48 -9.71 -9.11
CA ALA A 71 4.80 -10.32 -8.93
C ALA A 71 5.61 -10.45 -10.24
N ALA A 72 4.92 -10.73 -11.35
CA ALA A 72 5.51 -10.86 -12.69
C ALA A 72 5.20 -9.64 -13.59
N GLY A 73 4.83 -8.48 -13.04
CA GLY A 73 4.37 -7.30 -13.77
C GLY A 73 5.46 -6.51 -14.51
N GLY A 74 6.67 -7.05 -14.59
CA GLY A 74 7.87 -6.39 -15.13
C GLY A 74 8.69 -5.65 -14.06
N GLY A 75 9.87 -5.16 -14.45
CA GLY A 75 10.92 -4.68 -13.52
C GLY A 75 10.59 -3.45 -12.67
N ASN A 76 9.54 -2.69 -13.01
CA ASN A 76 9.16 -1.46 -12.31
C ASN A 76 8.11 -1.66 -11.20
N ALA A 77 7.56 -2.87 -11.06
CA ALA A 77 6.52 -3.18 -10.09
C ALA A 77 7.07 -4.08 -8.97
N GLN A 78 7.89 -3.52 -8.08
CA GLN A 78 8.38 -4.26 -6.91
C GLN A 78 7.27 -4.55 -5.88
N MET A 79 6.08 -3.98 -6.04
CA MET A 79 4.93 -4.16 -5.16
C MET A 79 3.88 -5.08 -5.79
N GLU A 80 3.18 -5.82 -4.94
CA GLU A 80 2.13 -6.77 -5.33
C GLU A 80 0.80 -6.31 -4.74
N LEU A 81 -0.10 -5.81 -5.59
CA LEU A 81 -1.33 -5.13 -5.19
C LEU A 81 -2.59 -5.95 -5.48
N ASN A 82 -2.43 -7.25 -5.73
CA ASN A 82 -3.54 -8.18 -5.87
C ASN A 82 -4.38 -8.21 -4.60
N PHE A 83 -5.71 -8.36 -4.75
CA PHE A 83 -6.62 -8.37 -3.61
C PHE A 83 -6.27 -9.44 -2.57
N SER A 84 -5.83 -10.62 -3.02
CA SER A 84 -5.42 -11.73 -2.16
C SER A 84 -4.08 -11.52 -1.47
N THR A 85 -3.23 -10.60 -1.94
CA THR A 85 -1.93 -10.32 -1.34
C THR A 85 -2.12 -9.56 -0.03
N PRO A 86 -1.66 -10.11 1.12
CA PRO A 86 -1.67 -9.38 2.38
C PRO A 86 -0.84 -8.09 2.27
N ILE A 87 -1.32 -6.97 2.81
CA ILE A 87 -0.62 -5.68 2.77
C ILE A 87 0.82 -5.76 3.31
N ALA A 88 1.04 -6.53 4.38
CA ALA A 88 2.36 -6.77 4.95
C ALA A 88 3.35 -7.44 3.97
N LYS A 89 2.84 -8.19 2.99
CA LYS A 89 3.63 -8.87 1.94
C LYS A 89 3.65 -8.11 0.62
N ALA A 90 2.83 -7.08 0.46
CA ALA A 90 2.68 -6.30 -0.78
C ALA A 90 3.90 -5.44 -1.12
N LYS A 91 4.93 -5.38 -0.26
CA LYS A 91 6.11 -4.51 -0.40
C LYS A 91 5.73 -3.02 -0.59
N LEU A 92 4.64 -2.62 0.06
CA LEU A 92 4.07 -1.27 -0.03
C LEU A 92 4.39 -0.42 1.20
N VAL A 93 4.22 -0.99 2.39
CA VAL A 93 4.42 -0.28 3.66
C VAL A 93 5.91 -0.17 3.99
N ASP A 94 6.36 1.03 4.36
CA ASP A 94 7.74 1.41 4.68
C ASP A 94 8.78 1.13 3.57
N ALA A 95 8.30 0.89 2.35
CA ALA A 95 9.16 0.64 1.20
C ALA A 95 9.73 1.95 0.63
N VAL A 96 10.99 1.93 0.21
CA VAL A 96 11.67 3.07 -0.42
C VAL A 96 11.10 3.31 -1.83
N PRO A 97 10.69 4.53 -2.19
CA PRO A 97 10.27 4.86 -3.55
C PRO A 97 11.45 4.77 -4.52
N VAL A 98 11.27 4.06 -5.63
CA VAL A 98 12.34 3.85 -6.63
C VAL A 98 12.40 4.99 -7.66
N HIS A 99 11.27 5.59 -8.01
CA HIS A 99 11.19 6.54 -9.12
C HIS A 99 11.30 8.01 -8.71
N ASP A 100 10.55 8.43 -7.70
CA ASP A 100 10.53 9.82 -7.25
C ASP A 100 10.01 9.88 -5.81
N THR A 101 10.61 10.79 -5.03
CA THR A 101 10.22 11.11 -3.65
C THR A 101 9.39 12.39 -3.56
N PHE A 102 9.22 13.14 -4.66
CA PHE A 102 8.49 14.41 -4.72
C PHE A 102 8.99 15.44 -3.69
N LYS A 103 10.28 15.43 -3.38
CA LYS A 103 10.92 16.28 -2.36
C LYS A 103 10.32 16.09 -0.94
N ILE A 104 9.62 14.98 -0.70
CA ILE A 104 9.14 14.61 0.62
C ILE A 104 10.34 14.11 1.44
N LYS A 105 10.50 14.65 2.65
CA LYS A 105 11.54 14.23 3.57
C LYS A 105 11.24 12.83 4.10
N ASP A 106 12.26 11.97 4.11
CA ASP A 106 12.17 10.57 4.57
C ASP A 106 10.96 9.82 3.97
N ALA A 107 10.76 10.04 2.66
CA ALA A 107 9.64 9.52 1.90
C ALA A 107 9.66 7.99 1.83
N ARG A 108 8.53 7.38 2.14
CA ARG A 108 8.25 5.96 1.85
C ARG A 108 7.02 5.85 0.96
N LEU A 109 6.81 4.69 0.35
CA LEU A 109 5.61 4.43 -0.45
C LEU A 109 4.35 4.62 0.42
N VAL A 110 4.32 3.98 1.59
CA VAL A 110 3.35 4.24 2.68
C VAL A 110 4.11 4.31 4.00
N VAL A 111 3.93 5.39 4.76
CA VAL A 111 4.43 5.53 6.15
C VAL A 111 3.23 5.38 7.09
N PRO A 112 3.16 4.33 7.93
CA PRO A 112 2.09 4.18 8.90
C PRO A 112 1.93 5.41 9.80
N GLY A 113 0.70 5.91 9.95
CA GLY A 113 0.38 7.10 10.72
C GLY A 113 0.69 8.44 10.02
N HIS A 114 1.44 8.44 8.92
CA HIS A 114 1.98 9.67 8.29
C HIS A 114 1.63 9.79 6.79
N PRO A 115 0.40 10.19 6.45
CA PRO A 115 -0.04 10.39 5.06
C PRO A 115 0.82 11.39 4.27
N GLU A 116 1.29 12.45 4.92
CA GLU A 116 2.12 13.52 4.35
C GLU A 116 3.50 13.04 3.91
N ARG A 117 4.00 11.95 4.52
CA ARG A 117 5.28 11.31 4.16
C ARG A 117 5.11 10.16 3.16
N SER A 118 3.88 9.86 2.76
CA SER A 118 3.53 8.70 1.92
C SER A 118 3.42 9.09 0.45
N VAL A 119 4.35 8.59 -0.37
CA VAL A 119 4.41 8.86 -1.81
C VAL A 119 3.17 8.34 -2.54
N LEU A 120 2.61 7.21 -2.12
CA LEU A 120 1.39 6.65 -2.72
C LEU A 120 0.25 7.68 -2.75
N LEU A 121 0.02 8.35 -1.62
CA LEU A 121 -1.05 9.33 -1.50
C LEU A 121 -0.82 10.55 -2.41
N LYS A 122 0.44 11.01 -2.51
CA LYS A 122 0.83 12.08 -3.43
C LYS A 122 0.52 11.70 -4.88
N ARG A 123 0.85 10.47 -5.29
CA ARG A 123 0.62 9.97 -6.66
C ARG A 123 -0.86 9.82 -6.98
N LEU A 124 -1.69 9.37 -6.02
CA LEU A 124 -3.15 9.30 -6.18
C LEU A 124 -3.79 10.68 -6.38
N ALA A 125 -3.30 11.68 -5.63
CA ALA A 125 -3.87 13.02 -5.58
C ALA A 125 -3.42 13.97 -6.72
N MET A 126 -2.52 13.53 -7.61
CA MET A 126 -1.97 14.38 -8.67
C MET A 126 -2.28 13.86 -10.07
N ARG A 127 -2.22 14.75 -11.06
CA ARG A 127 -2.24 14.40 -12.48
C ARG A 127 -1.02 14.97 -13.20
N GLY A 128 -0.60 14.33 -14.28
CA GLY A 128 0.66 14.58 -14.98
C GLY A 128 1.78 13.63 -14.55
N ARG A 129 3.03 14.08 -14.71
CA ARG A 129 4.23 13.25 -14.53
C ARG A 129 4.29 12.64 -13.13
N GLY A 130 4.29 11.30 -13.08
CA GLY A 130 4.40 10.53 -11.85
C GLY A 130 3.07 10.21 -11.15
N GLN A 131 1.92 10.57 -11.73
CA GLN A 131 0.60 10.22 -11.19
C GLN A 131 0.39 8.70 -11.07
N MET A 132 -0.54 8.27 -10.22
CA MET A 132 -1.12 6.93 -10.29
C MET A 132 -2.65 7.02 -10.18
N PRO A 133 -3.42 6.25 -10.97
CA PRO A 133 -2.98 5.37 -12.07
C PRO A 133 -2.32 6.14 -13.24
N GLN A 134 -1.39 5.50 -13.96
CA GLN A 134 -0.66 6.14 -15.07
C GLN A 134 -1.56 6.47 -16.27
N LEU A 135 -2.61 5.67 -16.49
CA LEU A 135 -3.46 5.73 -17.68
C LEU A 135 -4.92 5.91 -17.28
N ALA A 136 -5.75 6.28 -18.26
CA ALA A 136 -7.21 6.34 -18.16
C ALA A 136 -7.77 7.22 -17.02
N THR A 137 -7.01 8.23 -16.56
CA THR A 137 -7.47 9.18 -15.55
C THR A 137 -7.05 10.61 -15.88
N THR A 138 -8.02 11.53 -15.86
CA THR A 138 -7.82 12.97 -16.11
C THR A 138 -7.99 13.82 -14.86
N PHE A 139 -8.75 13.34 -13.88
CA PHE A 139 -8.99 14.03 -12.60
C PHE A 139 -8.61 13.14 -11.40
N PRO A 140 -8.04 13.71 -10.32
CA PRO A 140 -7.86 13.00 -9.05
C PRO A 140 -9.18 12.43 -8.52
N ASP A 141 -9.18 11.16 -8.11
CA ASP A 141 -10.30 10.59 -7.37
C ASP A 141 -10.20 11.04 -5.91
N SER A 142 -10.93 12.10 -5.57
CA SER A 142 -10.91 12.70 -4.23
C SER A 142 -11.40 11.74 -3.14
N ARG A 143 -12.34 10.84 -3.46
CA ARG A 143 -12.85 9.83 -2.52
C ARG A 143 -11.79 8.78 -2.24
N ALA A 144 -11.08 8.33 -3.28
CA ALA A 144 -9.94 7.42 -3.10
C ALA A 144 -8.83 8.08 -2.29
N VAL A 145 -8.49 9.34 -2.59
CA VAL A 145 -7.47 10.08 -1.81
C VAL A 145 -7.87 10.18 -0.34
N ALA A 146 -9.14 10.45 -0.03
CA ALA A 146 -9.65 10.45 1.34
C ALA A 146 -9.54 9.07 2.01
N LEU A 147 -9.99 8.01 1.32
CA LEU A 147 -9.90 6.63 1.78
C LEU A 147 -8.47 6.23 2.14
N PHE A 148 -7.50 6.51 1.26
CA PHE A 148 -6.10 6.19 1.51
C PHE A 148 -5.51 7.02 2.64
N ARG A 149 -5.89 8.29 2.75
CA ARG A 149 -5.45 9.13 3.87
C ARG A 149 -5.93 8.57 5.20
N GLU A 150 -7.19 8.15 5.28
CA GLU A 150 -7.78 7.52 6.47
C GLU A 150 -7.06 6.22 6.82
N TRP A 151 -6.91 5.32 5.84
CA TRP A 151 -6.22 4.05 6.04
C TRP A 151 -4.76 4.23 6.47
N ILE A 152 -4.01 5.14 5.86
CA ILE A 152 -2.62 5.38 6.27
C ILE A 152 -2.56 5.86 7.73
N LYS A 153 -3.49 6.73 8.16
CA LYS A 153 -3.59 7.18 9.56
C LYS A 153 -3.96 6.04 10.52
N SER A 154 -4.77 5.07 10.08
CA SER A 154 -5.20 3.96 10.93
C SER A 154 -4.14 2.86 11.09
N LEU A 155 -3.09 2.84 10.25
CA LEU A 155 -2.01 1.89 10.39
C LEU A 155 -1.20 2.18 11.67
N PRO A 156 -0.80 1.14 12.42
CA PRO A 156 -0.03 1.33 13.64
C PRO A 156 1.29 2.05 13.31
N PRO A 157 1.60 3.17 13.99
CA PRO A 157 2.84 3.91 13.73
C PRO A 157 4.05 3.01 14.02
N VAL A 158 5.08 3.14 13.20
CA VAL A 158 6.37 2.51 13.50
C VAL A 158 7.02 3.33 14.61
N GLU A 159 6.84 2.90 15.86
CA GLU A 159 7.49 3.44 17.06
C GLU A 159 9.02 3.44 16.86
N GLY A 160 9.61 4.60 16.52
CA GLY A 160 11.06 4.72 16.33
C GLY A 160 11.55 5.81 15.37
N GLY A 161 10.67 6.40 14.57
CA GLY A 161 11.01 7.51 13.67
C GLY A 161 11.33 8.80 14.44
N LYS A 162 12.51 8.90 15.07
CA LYS A 162 13.01 10.18 15.56
C LYS A 162 13.00 11.18 14.39
N PRO A 163 12.43 12.38 14.54
CA PRO A 163 12.64 13.44 13.57
C PRO A 163 14.15 13.74 13.56
N ARG A 164 14.81 13.47 12.43
CA ARG A 164 16.15 14.02 12.15
C ARG A 164 16.02 15.47 11.73
#